data_AF-A0A353CYL9-F1
#
_entry.id   AF-A0A353CYL9-F1
#
_cell.length_a   1.000
_cell.length_b   1.000
_cell.length_c   1.000
_cell.angle_alpha   90.00
_cell.angle_beta   90.00
_cell.angle_gamma   90.00
#
_symmetry.space_group_name_H-M   'P 1'
#
loop_
_entity.id
_entity.type
_entity.pdbx_description
1 polymer ?
#
loop_
_entity_poly.entity_id
_entity_poly.type
_entity_poly.pdbx_seq_one_letter_code
_entity_poly.pdbx_strand_id
1 'polypeptide(L)'
;MKNIPFFVPSEKTIKAKVRQLVFDARPKCPRCRKASPVRRSEQRYRCRKCRRPFSLTSHTWLSSMKISWSKLWTLLCCELRNSI
;
A
#
# COMPACT_ATOMS: atom_id res chain seq x y z
N MET A 1 21.20 -17.83 16.73
CA MET A 1 20.37 -16.75 16.13
C MET A 1 20.63 -16.73 14.63
N LYS A 2 19.63 -16.99 13.77
CA LYS A 2 19.83 -16.94 12.31
C LYS A 2 20.05 -15.47 11.91
N ASN A 3 21.23 -15.15 11.40
CA ASN A 3 21.53 -13.87 10.74
C ASN A 3 20.86 -13.89 9.37
N ILE A 4 19.54 -13.68 9.36
CA ILE A 4 18.84 -13.35 8.13
C ILE A 4 19.21 -11.89 7.83
N PRO A 5 19.89 -11.60 6.72
CA PRO A 5 20.22 -10.22 6.37
C PRO A 5 18.92 -9.42 6.30
N PHE A 6 18.85 -8.38 7.12
CA PHE A 6 17.70 -7.49 7.19
C PHE A 6 17.69 -6.60 5.94
N PHE A 7 17.08 -7.12 4.88
CA PHE A 7 16.95 -6.39 3.61
C PHE A 7 15.67 -5.56 3.64
N VAL A 8 15.82 -4.24 3.53
CA VAL A 8 14.70 -3.31 3.32
C VAL A 8 14.56 -3.07 1.82
N PRO A 9 13.46 -3.52 1.18
CA PRO A 9 13.25 -3.27 -0.24
C PRO A 9 13.05 -1.78 -0.53
N SER A 10 13.20 -1.40 -1.80
CA SER A 10 12.89 -0.04 -2.22
C SER A 10 11.43 0.33 -1.92
N GLU A 11 11.18 1.63 -1.67
CA GLU A 11 9.85 2.23 -1.54
C GLU A 11 8.89 1.80 -2.67
N LYS A 12 9.40 1.71 -3.91
CA LYS A 12 8.61 1.29 -5.07
C LYS A 12 8.17 -0.17 -4.95
N THR A 13 9.07 -1.05 -4.54
CA THR A 13 8.80 -2.48 -4.33
C THR A 13 7.78 -2.69 -3.22
N ILE A 14 7.93 -2.00 -2.09
CA ILE A 14 6.99 -2.09 -0.97
C ILE A 14 5.60 -1.62 -1.41
N LYS A 15 5.50 -0.45 -2.07
CA LYS A 15 4.23 0.06 -2.61
C LYS A 15 3.60 -0.88 -3.63
N ALA A 16 4.40 -1.59 -4.43
CA ALA A 16 3.88 -2.58 -5.38
C ALA A 16 3.24 -3.77 -4.67
N LYS A 17 3.90 -4.32 -3.64
CA LYS A 17 3.34 -5.38 -2.79
C LYS A 17 2.06 -4.92 -2.09
N VAL A 18 2.05 -3.72 -1.52
CA VAL A 18 0.85 -3.17 -0.87
C VAL A 18 -0.27 -2.95 -1.88
N ARG A 19 0.02 -2.47 -3.10
CA ARG A 19 -0.98 -2.39 -4.17
C ARG A 19 -1.57 -3.75 -4.51
N GLN A 20 -0.75 -4.79 -4.55
CA GLN A 20 -1.20 -6.15 -4.78
C GLN A 20 -2.16 -6.61 -3.67
N LEU A 21 -1.80 -6.42 -2.40
CA LEU A 21 -2.62 -6.80 -1.25
C LEU A 21 -3.93 -6.02 -1.14
N VAL A 22 -3.92 -4.72 -1.44
CA VAL A 22 -5.08 -3.85 -1.24
C VAL A 22 -6.07 -3.93 -2.41
N PHE A 23 -5.60 -4.21 -3.62
CA PHE A 23 -6.45 -4.11 -4.83
C PHE A 23 -6.48 -5.36 -5.71
N ASP A 24 -5.83 -6.46 -5.32
CA ASP A 24 -5.59 -7.62 -6.19
C ASP A 24 -4.86 -7.21 -7.49
N ALA A 25 -3.77 -6.46 -7.32
CA ALA A 25 -2.93 -5.85 -8.36
C ALA A 25 -3.57 -4.72 -9.20
N ARG A 26 -4.88 -4.74 -9.47
CA ARG A 26 -5.57 -3.73 -10.29
C ARG A 26 -6.31 -2.72 -9.40
N PRO A 27 -5.93 -1.41 -9.40
CA PRO A 27 -6.60 -0.42 -8.57
C PRO A 27 -8.12 -0.44 -8.77
N LYS A 28 -8.88 -0.64 -7.68
CA LYS A 28 -10.34 -0.59 -7.68
C LYS A 28 -10.78 0.67 -6.94
N CYS A 29 -11.89 1.26 -7.36
CA CYS A 29 -12.46 2.38 -6.62
C CYS A 29 -13.04 1.87 -5.30
N PRO A 30 -12.53 2.27 -4.13
CA PRO A 30 -12.99 1.73 -2.85
C PRO A 30 -14.41 2.18 -2.48
N ARG A 31 -14.90 3.28 -3.07
CA ARG A 31 -16.26 3.79 -2.85
C ARG A 31 -17.28 3.15 -3.77
N CYS A 32 -16.95 3.02 -5.06
CA CYS A 32 -17.84 2.40 -6.03
C CYS A 32 -17.80 0.87 -5.99
N ARG A 33 -16.75 0.28 -5.38
CA ARG A 33 -16.42 -1.16 -5.33
C ARG A 33 -16.30 -1.88 -6.67
N LYS A 34 -16.67 -1.22 -7.77
CA LYS A 34 -16.48 -1.73 -9.13
C LYS A 34 -15.01 -1.60 -9.54
N ALA A 35 -14.54 -2.55 -10.36
CA ALA A 35 -13.34 -2.42 -11.18
C ALA A 35 -13.58 -1.35 -12.25
N SER A 36 -13.73 -0.09 -11.81
CA SER A 36 -13.87 1.03 -12.72
C SER A 36 -12.48 1.44 -13.22
N PRO A 37 -12.35 1.87 -14.49
CA PRO A 37 -11.10 2.43 -14.97
C PRO A 37 -10.66 3.58 -14.05
N VAL A 38 -9.44 3.45 -13.54
CA VAL A 38 -8.84 4.40 -12.61
C VAL A 38 -7.75 5.15 -13.35
N ARG A 39 -7.81 6.48 -13.36
CA ARG A 39 -6.69 7.29 -13.87
C ARG A 39 -5.78 7.68 -12.72
N ARG A 40 -4.48 7.76 -12.99
CA ARG A 40 -3.50 8.29 -12.03
C ARG A 40 -3.21 9.74 -12.37
N SER A 41 -3.30 10.62 -11.40
CA SER A 41 -3.08 12.06 -11.55
C SER A 41 -2.62 12.60 -10.20
N GLU A 42 -1.57 13.44 -10.19
CA GLU A 42 -1.03 14.06 -8.96
C GLU A 42 -0.69 13.01 -7.87
N GLN A 43 -0.09 11.89 -8.29
CA GLN A 43 0.21 10.72 -7.45
C GLN A 43 -0.99 10.01 -6.81
N ARG A 44 -2.23 10.45 -7.05
CA ARG A 44 -3.47 9.85 -6.56
C ARG A 44 -4.17 9.06 -7.64
N TYR A 45 -5.00 8.13 -7.22
CA TYR A 45 -5.96 7.45 -8.06
C TYR A 45 -7.24 8.29 -8.14
N ARG A 46 -7.83 8.41 -9.32
CA ARG A 46 -9.15 9.03 -9.51
C ARG A 46 -10.06 8.05 -10.25
N CYS A 47 -11.18 7.71 -9.62
CA CYS A 47 -12.22 6.90 -10.25
C CYS A 47 -12.88 7.69 -11.38
N ARG A 48 -13.02 7.12 -12.57
CA ARG A 48 -13.75 7.81 -13.66
C ARG A 48 -15.25 7.95 -13.41
N LYS A 49 -15.85 7.06 -12.62
CA LYS A 49 -17.29 7.08 -12.30
C LYS A 49 -17.65 8.14 -11.25
N CYS A 50 -17.12 8.01 -10.03
CA CYS A 50 -17.45 8.96 -8.94
C CYS A 50 -16.56 10.20 -8.92
N ARG A 51 -15.52 10.27 -9.77
CA ARG A 51 -14.54 11.37 -9.89
C ARG A 51 -13.76 11.68 -8.61
N ARG A 52 -14.00 10.96 -7.51
CA ARG A 52 -13.37 11.23 -6.23
C ARG A 52 -11.92 10.67 -6.21
N PRO A 53 -10.96 11.43 -5.68
CA PRO A 53 -9.59 10.96 -5.51
C PRO A 53 -9.49 9.99 -4.34
N PHE A 54 -8.55 9.06 -4.43
CA PHE A 54 -8.12 8.16 -3.36
C PHE A 54 -6.65 7.81 -3.53
N SER A 55 -5.99 7.44 -2.43
CA SER A 55 -4.61 6.94 -2.43
C SER A 55 -4.59 5.42 -2.27
N LEU A 56 -3.39 4.84 -2.27
CA LEU A 56 -3.19 3.42 -1.96
C LEU A 56 -3.70 3.05 -0.56
N THR A 57 -3.64 3.98 0.41
CA THR A 57 -3.99 3.72 1.82
C THR A 57 -5.32 4.31 2.26
N SER A 58 -6.01 5.09 1.42
CA SER A 58 -7.20 5.86 1.82
C SER A 58 -8.34 5.01 2.40
N HIS A 59 -8.36 3.71 2.15
CA HIS A 59 -9.37 2.77 2.63
C HIS A 59 -8.77 1.59 3.39
N THR A 60 -7.58 1.77 3.94
CA THR A 60 -6.95 0.81 4.84
C THR A 60 -6.70 1.49 6.19
N TRP A 61 -6.33 0.69 7.20
CA TRP A 61 -5.88 1.19 8.50
C TRP A 61 -4.60 2.05 8.43
N LEU A 62 -3.95 2.10 7.26
CA LEU A 62 -2.78 2.95 6.97
C LEU A 62 -3.15 4.34 6.42
N SER A 63 -4.43 4.72 6.39
CA SER A 63 -4.90 5.98 5.79
C SER A 63 -4.27 7.24 6.39
N SER A 64 -3.93 7.18 7.68
CA SER A 64 -3.30 8.27 8.45
C SER A 64 -1.80 8.05 8.69
N MET A 65 -1.17 7.13 7.96
CA MET A 65 0.24 6.79 8.14
C MET A 65 1.15 8.01 7.88
N LYS A 66 1.94 8.40 8.88
CA LYS A 66 2.92 9.50 8.81
C LYS A 66 4.36 9.04 8.57
N ILE A 67 4.60 7.73 8.59
CA ILE A 67 5.93 7.13 8.39
C ILE A 67 6.15 6.74 6.92
N SER A 68 7.41 6.57 6.51
CA SER A 68 7.75 6.06 5.18
C SER A 68 7.41 4.57 5.05
N TRP A 69 7.33 4.08 3.81
CA TRP A 69 7.05 2.67 3.56
C TRP A 69 8.20 1.77 4.00
N SER A 70 9.44 2.25 3.84
CA SER A 70 10.61 1.56 4.40
C SER A 70 10.54 1.44 5.92
N LYS A 71 10.14 2.49 6.65
CA LYS A 71 9.96 2.42 8.11
C LYS A 71 8.84 1.46 8.51
N LEU A 72 7.71 1.51 7.81
CA LEU A 72 6.62 0.55 8.03
C LEU A 72 7.11 -0.90 7.83
N TRP A 73 7.85 -1.16 6.76
CA TRP A 73 8.41 -2.48 6.48
C TRP A 73 9.31 -2.97 7.61
N THR A 74 10.19 -2.10 8.11
CA THR A 74 11.05 -2.41 9.26
C THR A 74 10.26 -2.80 10.49
N LEU A 75 9.25 -1.99 10.86
CA LEU A 75 8.42 -2.27 12.03
C LEU A 75 7.71 -3.63 11.91
N LEU A 76 7.11 -3.91 10.75
CA LEU A 76 6.42 -5.17 10.49
C LEU A 76 7.38 -6.37 10.59
N CYS A 77 8.58 -6.26 10.02
CA CYS A 77 9.58 -7.33 10.07
C CYS A 77 10.12 -7.58 11.49
N CYS A 78 10.35 -6.52 12.27
CA CYS A 78 10.78 -6.64 13.66
C CYS A 78 9.72 -7.35 14.52
N GLU A 79 8.45 -6.95 14.39
CA GLU A 79 7.35 -7.56 15.15
C GLU A 79 7.18 -9.04 14.82
N LEU A 80 7.20 -9.38 13.52
CA LEU A 80 7.11 -10.77 13.05
C LEU A 80 8.27 -11.64 13.55
N ARG A 81 9.46 -11.05 13.77
CA ARG A 81 10.62 -11.77 14.27
C ARG A 81 10.55 -12.03 15.78
N ASN A 82 9.90 -11.15 16.54
CA ASN A 82 9.75 -11.29 18.00
C ASN A 82 8.53 -12.14 18.41
N SER A 83 7.63 -12.40 17.46
CA SER A 83 6.42 -13.21 17.68
C SER A 83 6.62 -14.71 17.38
N ILE A 84 7.85 -15.14 17.08
CA ILE A 84 8.28 -16.52 16.79
C ILE A 84 9.39 -16.89 17.76
#